data_AF-A0A7V4DEU9-F1
#
_entry.id   AF-A0A7V4DEU9-F1
#
_cell.length_a   1.000
_cell.length_b   1.000
_cell.length_c   1.000
_cell.angle_alpha   90.00
_cell.angle_beta   90.00
_cell.angle_gamma   90.00
#
_symmetry.space_group_name_H-M   'P 1'
#
loop_
_entity.id
_entity.type
_entity.pdbx_description
1 polymer ?
#
loop_
_entity_poly.entity_id
_entity_poly.type
_entity_poly.pdbx_seq_one_letter_code
_entity_poly.pdbx_strand_id
1 'polypeptide(L)'
;MSRKPLGRGLEVFFSRDSERAMFQKALDHDRKGEVFEAFHLYMKVAEQRGTLRAKALNNAAVILAEHGFVDQARALLREALQEDAENREARENLSILEGDAG
;
A
#
# COMPACT_ATOMS: atom_id res chain seq x y z
N MET A 1 33.51 9.26 1.96
CA MET A 1 32.97 10.11 0.88
C MET A 1 31.64 10.71 1.34
N SER A 2 31.61 12.02 1.61
CA SER A 2 30.36 12.71 1.97
C SER A 2 29.46 12.81 0.74
N ARG A 3 28.26 12.22 0.79
CA ARG A 3 27.22 12.46 -0.21
C ARG A 3 26.81 13.94 -0.10
N LYS A 4 27.12 14.74 -1.12
CA LYS A 4 26.55 16.09 -1.27
C LYS A 4 25.03 15.95 -1.35
N PRO A 5 24.25 16.77 -0.61
CA PRO A 5 22.80 16.74 -0.73
C PRO A 5 22.42 17.11 -2.16
N LEU A 6 21.61 16.26 -2.79
CA LEU A 6 21.05 16.53 -4.11
C LEU A 6 19.97 17.61 -3.94
N GLY A 7 19.73 18.42 -4.97
CA GLY A 7 18.66 19.44 -4.87
C GLY A 7 17.30 18.80 -4.62
N ARG A 8 16.40 19.46 -3.87
CA ARG A 8 15.07 18.92 -3.49
C ARG A 8 14.28 18.30 -4.65
N GLY A 9 14.37 18.88 -5.86
CA GLY A 9 13.67 18.34 -7.03
C GLY A 9 14.18 16.97 -7.48
N LEU A 10 15.48 16.71 -7.30
CA LEU A 10 16.12 15.45 -7.67
C LEU A 10 15.89 14.38 -6.58
N GLU A 11 15.84 14.78 -5.31
CA GLU A 11 15.46 13.89 -4.20
C GLU A 11 14.03 13.37 -4.38
N VAL A 12 13.06 14.24 -4.69
CA VAL A 12 11.67 13.83 -4.95
C VAL A 12 11.55 12.88 -6.14
N PHE A 13 12.35 13.10 -7.19
CA PHE A 13 12.36 12.23 -8.37
C PHE A 13 12.87 10.82 -8.02
N PHE A 14 14.03 10.71 -7.36
CA PHE A 14 14.56 9.42 -6.92
C PHE A 14 13.67 8.73 -5.88
N SER A 15 13.00 9.49 -5.00
CA SER A 15 12.04 8.95 -4.04
C SER A 15 10.81 8.36 -4.73
N ARG A 16 10.26 9.01 -5.76
CA ARG A 16 9.11 8.49 -6.54
C ARG A 16 9.47 7.28 -7.37
N ASP A 17 10.66 7.26 -7.97
CA ASP A 17 11.15 6.08 -8.68
C ASP A 17 11.38 4.91 -7.70
N SER A 18 11.84 5.21 -6.49
CA SER A 18 11.95 4.23 -5.41
C SER A 18 10.60 3.71 -4.94
N GLU A 19 9.56 4.56 -4.86
CA GLU A 19 8.19 4.18 -4.48
C GLU A 19 7.62 3.18 -5.48
N ARG A 20 7.66 3.53 -6.78
CA ARG A 20 7.14 2.69 -7.87
C ARG A 20 7.86 1.35 -7.98
N ALA A 21 9.19 1.36 -7.88
CA ALA A 21 9.98 0.13 -7.91
C ALA A 21 9.65 -0.79 -6.73
N MET A 22 9.45 -0.22 -5.54
CA MET A 22 9.08 -0.97 -4.35
C MET A 22 7.66 -1.56 -4.47
N PHE A 23 6.71 -0.77 -4.99
CA PHE A 23 5.35 -1.23 -5.23
C PHE A 23 5.30 -2.35 -6.28
N GLN A 24 6.06 -2.22 -7.37
CA GLN A 24 6.14 -3.29 -8.37
C GLN A 24 6.74 -4.57 -7.78
N LYS A 25 7.77 -4.45 -6.94
CA LYS A 25 8.34 -5.60 -6.24
C LYS A 25 7.32 -6.25 -5.28
N ALA A 26 6.51 -5.45 -4.60
CA ALA A 26 5.43 -5.96 -3.76
C ALA A 26 4.43 -6.80 -4.58
N LEU A 27 3.97 -6.28 -5.72
CA LEU A 27 3.11 -7.01 -6.66
C LEU A 27 3.75 -8.31 -7.16
N ASP A 28 5.06 -8.34 -7.36
CA ASP A 28 5.77 -9.54 -7.81
C ASP A 28 5.81 -10.63 -6.72
N HIS A 29 6.04 -10.24 -5.46
CA HIS A 29 5.98 -11.16 -4.32
C HIS A 29 4.55 -11.66 -4.10
N ASP A 30 3.56 -10.78 -4.20
CA ASP A 30 2.13 -11.08 -4.05
C ASP A 30 1.68 -12.14 -5.06
N ARG A 31 2.01 -11.96 -6.34
CA ARG A 31 1.74 -12.94 -7.40
C ARG A 31 2.41 -14.30 -7.22
N LYS A 32 3.48 -14.37 -6.42
CA LYS A 32 4.16 -15.63 -6.08
C LYS A 32 3.61 -16.28 -4.81
N GLY A 33 2.68 -15.63 -4.11
CA GLY A 33 2.19 -16.06 -2.79
C GLY A 33 3.19 -15.80 -1.65
N GLU A 34 4.20 -14.97 -1.88
CA GLU A 34 5.18 -14.55 -0.86
C GLU A 34 4.56 -13.42 0.00
N VAL A 35 3.50 -13.77 0.74
CA VAL A 35 2.58 -12.81 1.37
C VAL A 35 3.24 -11.90 2.41
N PHE A 36 4.23 -12.39 3.16
CA PHE A 36 4.94 -11.58 4.16
C PHE A 36 5.81 -10.51 3.51
N GLU A 37 6.56 -10.87 2.46
CA GLU A 37 7.36 -9.94 1.67
C GLU A 37 6.49 -8.91 0.96
N ALA A 38 5.36 -9.34 0.38
CA ALA A 38 4.40 -8.46 -0.28
C ALA A 38 3.83 -7.45 0.72
N PHE A 39 3.28 -7.92 1.85
CA PHE A 39 2.72 -7.06 2.89
C PHE A 39 3.73 -6.03 3.41
N HIS A 40 4.95 -6.48 3.74
CA HIS A 40 6.02 -5.61 4.20
C HIS A 40 6.35 -4.50 3.19
N LEU A 41 6.44 -4.84 1.90
CA LEU A 41 6.75 -3.86 0.86
C LEU A 41 5.58 -2.90 0.62
N TYR A 42 4.34 -3.36 0.64
CA TYR A 42 3.17 -2.48 0.57
C TYR A 42 3.16 -1.49 1.74
N MET A 43 3.43 -1.94 2.97
CA MET A 43 3.49 -1.03 4.12
C MET A 43 4.60 0.01 3.98
N LYS A 44 5.79 -0.37 3.48
CA LYS A 44 6.86 0.59 3.20
C LYS A 44 6.50 1.60 2.11
N VAL A 45 5.76 1.19 1.08
CA VAL A 45 5.24 2.13 0.08
C VAL A 45 4.26 3.10 0.73
N ALA A 46 3.35 2.60 1.58
CA ALA A 46 2.41 3.43 2.31
C ALA A 46 3.13 4.45 3.22
N GLU A 47 4.21 4.08 3.90
CA GLU A 47 5.01 4.98 4.74
C GLU A 47 5.61 6.17 3.98
N GLN A 48 5.88 6.03 2.67
CA GLN A 48 6.45 7.11 1.86
C GLN A 48 5.47 8.24 1.56
N ARG A 49 4.17 8.06 1.82
CA ARG A 49 3.12 9.07 1.60
C ARG A 49 3.12 9.66 0.18
N GLY A 50 3.43 8.81 -0.79
CA GLY A 50 3.40 9.15 -2.21
C GLY A 50 2.07 8.77 -2.87
N THR A 51 2.06 8.83 -4.20
CA THR A 51 0.84 8.62 -5.00
C THR A 51 0.32 7.19 -4.99
N LEU A 52 1.13 6.22 -4.56
CA LEU A 52 0.75 4.81 -4.50
C LEU A 52 0.27 4.38 -3.11
N ARG A 53 0.31 5.28 -2.12
CA ARG A 53 -0.08 4.97 -0.74
C ARG A 53 -1.46 4.34 -0.64
N ALA A 54 -2.49 4.94 -1.26
CA ALA A 54 -3.85 4.41 -1.21
C ALA A 54 -3.95 2.99 -1.80
N LYS A 55 -3.24 2.71 -2.91
CA LYS A 55 -3.20 1.38 -3.53
C LYS A 55 -2.43 0.36 -2.68
N ALA A 56 -1.33 0.79 -2.07
CA ALA A 56 -0.54 -0.08 -1.20
C ALA A 56 -1.30 -0.45 0.07
N LEU A 57 -2.00 0.51 0.69
CA LEU A 57 -2.90 0.26 1.82
C LEU A 57 -4.03 -0.71 1.44
N ASN A 58 -4.63 -0.55 0.25
CA ASN A 58 -5.64 -1.48 -0.26
C ASN A 58 -5.10 -2.91 -0.40
N ASN A 59 -3.95 -3.12 -1.04
CA ASN A 59 -3.41 -4.46 -1.25
C ASN A 59 -2.94 -5.10 0.08
N ALA A 60 -2.35 -4.31 0.98
CA ALA A 60 -2.02 -4.78 2.32
C ALA A 60 -3.27 -5.22 3.11
N ALA A 61 -4.39 -4.51 2.94
CA ALA A 61 -5.66 -4.88 3.57
C ALA A 61 -6.23 -6.18 3.02
N VAL A 62 -6.15 -6.42 1.71
CA VAL A 62 -6.57 -7.69 1.11
C VAL A 62 -5.80 -8.86 1.73
N ILE A 63 -4.47 -8.77 1.82
CA ILE A 63 -3.64 -9.79 2.47
C ILE A 63 -4.09 -10.02 3.91
N LEU A 64 -4.32 -8.95 4.69
CA LEU A 64 -4.78 -9.10 6.08
C LEU A 64 -6.14 -9.80 6.17
N ALA A 65 -7.08 -9.46 5.31
CA ALA A 65 -8.42 -10.07 5.30
C ALA A 65 -8.36 -11.56 4.95
N GLU A 66 -7.60 -11.95 3.91
CA GLU A 66 -7.41 -13.34 3.51
C GLU A 66 -6.80 -14.21 4.62
N HIS A 67 -6.04 -13.59 5.53
CA HIS A 67 -5.43 -14.23 6.68
C HIS A 67 -6.19 -14.01 8.01
N GLY A 68 -7.44 -13.52 7.96
CA GLY A 68 -8.33 -13.42 9.13
C GLY A 68 -8.13 -12.18 10.00
N PHE A 69 -7.24 -11.26 9.62
CA PHE A 69 -7.02 -9.98 10.33
C PHE A 69 -7.99 -8.90 9.83
N VAL A 70 -9.29 -9.20 9.92
CA VAL A 70 -10.38 -8.40 9.30
C VAL A 70 -10.42 -6.97 9.85
N ASP A 71 -10.24 -6.77 11.15
CA ASP A 71 -10.31 -5.43 11.74
C ASP A 71 -9.14 -4.53 11.30
N GLN A 72 -7.94 -5.10 11.19
CA GLN A 72 -6.78 -4.40 10.65
C GLN A 72 -6.96 -4.09 9.16
N ALA A 73 -7.52 -5.04 8.39
CA ALA A 73 -7.85 -4.82 6.98
C ALA A 73 -8.83 -3.64 6.81
N ARG A 74 -9.91 -3.60 7.61
CA ARG A 74 -10.86 -2.48 7.62
C ARG A 74 -10.19 -1.15 7.95
N ALA A 75 -9.28 -1.13 8.91
CA ALA A 75 -8.55 0.09 9.26
C ALA A 75 -7.70 0.60 8.08
N LEU A 76 -6.96 -0.28 7.41
CA LEU A 76 -6.16 0.09 6.24
C LEU A 76 -7.01 0.56 5.06
N LEU A 77 -8.17 -0.05 4.82
CA LEU A 77 -9.09 0.38 3.75
C LEU A 77 -9.70 1.76 4.02
N ARG A 78 -10.05 2.05 5.28
CA ARG A 78 -10.49 3.39 5.68
C ARG A 78 -9.38 4.42 5.51
N GLU A 79 -8.14 4.08 5.86
CA GLU A 79 -6.99 4.94 5.61
C GLU A 79 -6.76 5.15 4.11
N ALA A 80 -6.89 4.10 3.28
CA ALA A 80 -6.78 4.21 1.82
C ALA A 80 -7.81 5.19 1.24
N LEU A 81 -9.05 5.18 1.74
CA LEU A 81 -10.12 6.09 1.33
C LEU A 81 -9.96 7.52 1.89
N GLN A 82 -9.23 7.70 2.99
CA GLN A 82 -8.85 9.03 3.46
C GLN A 82 -7.80 9.69 2.54
N GLU A 83 -6.90 8.88 1.98
CA GLU A 83 -5.87 9.35 1.04
C GLU A 83 -6.42 9.55 -0.38
N ASP A 84 -7.29 8.65 -0.83
CA ASP A 84 -7.98 8.73 -2.12
C ASP A 84 -9.43 8.28 -1.97
N ALA A 85 -10.32 9.25 -1.78
CA ALA A 85 -11.75 9.01 -1.63
C ALA A 85 -12.37 8.37 -2.88
N GLU A 86 -11.76 8.49 -4.06
CA GLU A 86 -12.28 7.92 -5.31
C GLU A 86 -11.73 6.52 -5.58
N ASN A 87 -10.91 5.96 -4.69
CA ASN A 87 -10.37 4.61 -4.81
C ASN A 87 -11.49 3.55 -4.76
N ARG A 88 -11.95 3.13 -5.94
CA ARG A 88 -13.06 2.20 -6.11
C ARG A 88 -12.75 0.82 -5.51
N GLU A 89 -11.55 0.31 -5.69
CA GLU A 89 -11.13 -1.01 -5.16
C GLU A 89 -11.18 -1.01 -3.63
N ALA A 90 -10.66 0.03 -2.98
CA ALA A 90 -10.70 0.14 -1.51
C ALA A 90 -12.15 0.23 -0.98
N ARG A 91 -13.03 0.94 -1.68
CA ARG A 91 -14.45 1.02 -1.33
C ARG A 91 -15.16 -0.32 -1.47
N GLU A 92 -14.92 -1.05 -2.56
CA GLU A 92 -15.49 -2.36 -2.81
C GLU A 92 -15.02 -3.37 -1.76
N ASN A 93 -13.71 -3.42 -1.48
CA ASN A 93 -13.14 -4.28 -0.45
C ASN A 93 -13.70 -3.97 0.95
N LEU A 94 -13.84 -2.69 1.31
CA LEU A 94 -14.42 -2.31 2.60
C LEU A 94 -15.90 -2.74 2.69
N SER A 95 -16.67 -2.54 1.62
CA SER A 95 -18.07 -2.97 1.55
C SER A 95 -18.21 -4.48 1.69
N ILE A 96 -17.30 -5.28 1.13
CA ILE A 96 -17.30 -6.74 1.30
C ILE A 96 -17.05 -7.09 2.77
N LEU A 97 -16.01 -6.52 3.38
CA LEU A 97 -15.68 -6.81 4.78
C LEU A 97 -16.75 -6.32 5.77
N GLU A 98 -17.51 -5.28 5.46
CA GLU A 98 -18.60 -4.77 6.28
C GLU A 98 -19.92 -5.51 6.00
N GLY A 99 -20.13 -6.00 4.78
CA GLY A 99 -21.29 -6.83 4.40
C GLY A 99 -21.23 -8.25 4.96
N ASP A 100 -20.03 -8.82 5.10
CA ASP A 100 -19.80 -10.11 5.76
C ASP A 100 -19.93 -10.04 7.30
N ALA A 101 -20.18 -8.85 7.87
CA ALA A 101 -20.46 -8.67 9.29
C ALA A 101 -21.95 -8.83 9.66
N GLY A 102 -22.80 -9.26 8.72
CA GLY A 102 -24.24 -9.46 8.86
C GLY A 102 -24.64 -10.90 9.14
#